data_AF-M5G9L7-F1
#
_entry.id   AF-M5G9L7-F1
#
_cell.length_a   1.000
_cell.length_b   1.000
_cell.length_c   1.000
_cell.angle_alpha   90.00
_cell.angle_beta   90.00
_cell.angle_gamma   90.00
#
_symmetry.space_group_name_H-M   'P 1'
#
loop_
_entity.id
_entity.type
_entity.pdbx_description
1 polymer ?
#
loop_
_entity_poly.entity_id
_entity_poly.type
_entity_poly.pdbx_seq_one_letter_code
_entity_poly.pdbx_strand_id
1 'polypeptide(L)'
;MFALVVRNVPRVSRRAVAPLAALPGRYYTGGGNVHGNDPHVIEKELNRNKTKHGEMHESAPHNHAPGWNELLASESEADIKADKAEGTPAELQRSTVDFLKAKEKGNKDT
;
A
#
# COMPACT_ATOMS: atom_id res chain seq x y z
N MET A 1 33.98 -64.58 25.20
CA MET A 1 34.44 -63.75 24.07
C MET A 1 33.25 -63.52 23.15
N PHE A 2 32.70 -62.30 23.09
CA PHE A 2 31.64 -61.95 22.13
C PHE A 2 32.11 -60.76 21.30
N ALA A 3 32.25 -60.96 20.00
CA ALA A 3 32.68 -59.91 19.07
C ALA A 3 31.47 -59.08 18.61
N LEU A 4 31.53 -57.76 18.82
CA LEU A 4 30.61 -56.80 18.23
C LEU A 4 30.97 -56.58 16.76
N VAL A 5 30.15 -57.10 15.84
CA VAL A 5 30.24 -56.79 14.41
C VAL A 5 29.54 -55.46 14.16
N VAL A 6 30.32 -54.41 13.91
CA VAL A 6 29.80 -53.12 13.43
C VAL A 6 29.59 -53.22 11.92
N ARG A 7 28.33 -53.28 11.49
CA ARG A 7 27.99 -53.20 10.06
C ARG A 7 27.94 -51.73 9.64
N ASN A 8 28.93 -51.32 8.84
CA ASN A 8 28.98 -50.00 8.23
C ASN A 8 28.10 -49.99 6.97
N VAL A 9 27.02 -49.19 6.96
CA VAL A 9 26.11 -49.06 5.82
C VAL A 9 26.44 -47.75 5.09
N PRO A 10 26.77 -47.76 3.78
CA PRO A 10 27.02 -46.51 3.07
C PRO A 10 25.71 -45.74 2.91
N ARG A 11 25.65 -44.53 3.48
CA ARG A 11 24.57 -43.57 3.22
C ARG A 11 24.74 -43.05 1.78
N VAL A 12 23.86 -43.49 0.89
CA VAL A 12 23.75 -42.93 -0.46
C VAL A 12 23.21 -41.51 -0.35
N SER A 13 24.09 -40.53 -0.58
CA SER A 13 23.71 -39.11 -0.69
C SER A 13 22.89 -38.91 -1.96
N ARG A 14 21.56 -38.88 -1.83
CA ARG A 14 20.68 -38.43 -2.91
C ARG A 14 20.83 -36.91 -3.05
N ARG A 15 21.49 -36.46 -4.13
CA ARG A 15 21.47 -35.06 -4.54
C ARG A 15 20.01 -34.68 -4.81
N ALA A 16 19.44 -33.83 -3.94
CA ALA A 16 18.14 -33.23 -4.19
C ALA A 16 18.29 -32.24 -5.35
N VAL A 17 17.67 -32.55 -6.49
CA VAL A 17 17.46 -31.56 -7.55
C VAL A 17 16.29 -30.71 -7.08
N ALA A 18 16.56 -29.45 -6.72
CA ALA A 18 15.50 -28.51 -6.39
C ALA A 18 14.64 -28.26 -7.64
N PRO A 19 13.30 -28.33 -7.56
CA PRO A 19 12.48 -27.87 -8.67
C PRO A 19 12.63 -26.35 -8.77
N LEU A 20 12.97 -25.87 -9.96
CA LEU A 20 12.91 -24.45 -10.30
C LEU A 20 11.45 -24.01 -10.08
N ALA A 21 11.18 -23.23 -9.04
CA ALA A 21 9.85 -22.73 -8.76
C ALA A 21 9.44 -21.80 -9.92
N ALA A 22 8.56 -22.28 -10.80
CA ALA A 22 7.90 -21.45 -11.78
C ALA A 22 7.07 -20.41 -11.02
N LEU A 23 7.48 -19.14 -11.09
CA LEU A 23 6.68 -18.03 -10.57
C LEU A 23 5.37 -18.01 -11.37
N PRO A 24 4.19 -18.11 -10.73
CA PRO A 24 2.96 -17.79 -11.43
C PRO A 24 3.03 -16.31 -11.81
N GLY A 25 3.20 -16.04 -13.11
CA GLY A 25 3.01 -14.70 -13.65
C GLY A 25 1.64 -14.22 -13.20
N ARG A 26 1.60 -13.11 -12.45
CA ARG A 26 0.35 -12.45 -12.11
C ARG A 26 -0.25 -11.96 -13.43
N TYR A 27 -1.15 -12.74 -14.00
CA TYR A 27 -2.04 -12.26 -15.03
C TYR A 27 -2.98 -11.27 -14.36
N TYR A 28 -2.73 -9.97 -14.56
CA TYR A 28 -3.72 -8.93 -14.30
C TYR A 28 -4.82 -9.08 -15.37
N THR A 29 -5.69 -10.06 -15.18
CA THR A 29 -6.92 -10.20 -15.96
C THR A 29 -7.94 -9.24 -15.38
N GLY A 30 -8.21 -8.13 -16.07
CA GLY A 30 -9.38 -7.31 -15.82
C GLY A 30 -9.09 -5.82 -15.65
N GLY A 31 -8.93 -5.11 -16.76
CA GLY A 31 -9.27 -3.69 -16.80
C GLY A 31 -10.79 -3.55 -16.69
N GLY A 32 -11.32 -3.66 -15.47
CA GLY A 32 -12.71 -3.36 -15.17
C GLY A 32 -12.87 -1.86 -15.02
N ASN A 33 -13.78 -1.27 -15.79
CA ASN A 33 -14.22 0.10 -15.56
C ASN A 33 -14.86 0.16 -14.16
N VAL A 34 -14.14 0.67 -13.16
CA VAL A 34 -14.65 0.95 -11.82
C VAL A 34 -15.62 2.13 -11.90
N HIS A 35 -16.83 1.89 -12.38
CA HIS A 35 -17.90 2.90 -12.33
C HIS A 35 -18.58 2.89 -10.94
N GLY A 36 -17.80 3.12 -9.89
CA GLY A 36 -18.29 3.41 -8.54
C GLY A 36 -18.73 4.87 -8.35
N ASN A 37 -18.78 5.64 -9.44
CA ASN A 37 -18.95 7.10 -9.43
C ASN A 37 -20.43 7.48 -9.53
N ASP A 38 -21.24 7.10 -8.54
CA ASP A 38 -22.62 7.58 -8.42
C ASP A 38 -22.59 9.06 -7.99
N PRO A 39 -23.11 10.01 -8.80
CA PRO A 39 -23.07 11.43 -8.49
C PRO A 39 -23.72 11.77 -7.15
N HIS A 40 -24.77 11.05 -6.74
CA HIS A 40 -25.43 11.31 -5.47
C HIS A 40 -24.59 10.92 -4.25
N VAL A 41 -23.77 9.88 -4.37
CA VAL A 41 -22.84 9.46 -3.30
C VAL A 41 -21.70 10.47 -3.18
N ILE A 42 -21.19 10.96 -4.32
CA ILE A 42 -20.09 11.94 -4.35
C ILE A 42 -20.55 13.26 -3.76
N GLU A 43 -21.74 13.76 -4.11
CA GLU A 43 -22.28 14.99 -3.53
C GLU A 43 -22.50 14.87 -2.02
N LYS A 44 -22.99 13.71 -1.57
CA LYS A 44 -23.19 13.44 -0.14
C LYS A 44 -21.87 13.41 0.62
N GLU A 45 -20.87 12.70 0.13
CA GLU A 45 -19.56 12.63 0.77
C GLU A 45 -18.80 13.96 0.62
N LEU A 46 -18.97 14.71 -0.48
CA LEU A 46 -18.46 16.08 -0.65
C LEU A 46 -19.02 17.01 0.42
N ASN A 47 -20.34 17.03 0.61
CA ASN A 47 -21.00 17.87 1.62
C ASN A 47 -20.59 17.46 3.04
N ARG A 48 -20.50 16.15 3.30
CA ARG A 48 -20.01 15.62 4.58
C ARG A 48 -18.55 16.00 4.84
N ASN A 49 -17.72 16.00 3.80
CA ASN A 49 -16.33 16.43 3.90
C ASN A 49 -16.29 17.93 4.19
N LYS A 50 -16.87 18.77 3.33
CA LYS A 50 -16.96 20.23 3.52
C LYS A 50 -17.43 20.65 4.93
N THR A 51 -18.42 19.96 5.50
CA THR A 51 -18.94 20.28 6.84
C THR A 51 -18.02 19.86 7.98
N LYS A 52 -17.31 18.73 7.87
CA LYS A 52 -16.40 18.24 8.92
C LYS A 52 -15.03 18.89 8.90
N HIS A 53 -14.64 19.38 7.74
CA HIS A 53 -13.26 19.58 7.38
C HIS A 53 -13.04 20.96 6.71
N GLY A 54 -14.08 21.60 6.16
CA GLY A 54 -13.96 22.89 5.47
C GLY A 54 -13.72 22.74 3.95
N GLU A 55 -13.67 23.86 3.23
CA GLU A 55 -13.61 23.85 1.75
C GLU A 55 -12.27 23.37 1.17
N MET A 56 -11.17 23.55 1.90
CA MET A 56 -9.83 23.15 1.47
C MET A 56 -9.29 22.08 2.41
N HIS A 57 -9.61 20.83 2.12
CA HIS A 57 -9.01 19.70 2.82
C HIS A 57 -8.04 18.96 1.93
N GLU A 58 -6.77 19.37 2.04
CA GLU A 58 -5.64 18.63 1.55
C GLU A 58 -5.36 17.50 2.56
N SER A 59 -5.45 16.26 2.12
CA SER A 59 -5.36 15.10 3.03
C SER A 59 -3.95 14.52 3.13
N ALA A 60 -3.08 14.79 2.16
CA ALA A 60 -1.79 14.12 2.07
C ALA A 60 -0.64 15.02 1.60
N PRO A 61 0.58 14.79 2.12
CA PRO A 61 1.78 15.48 1.70
C PRO A 61 2.32 14.87 0.38
N HIS A 62 1.58 15.04 -0.72
CA HIS A 62 2.05 14.67 -2.05
C HIS A 62 2.42 15.92 -2.86
N ASN A 63 3.73 16.12 -3.05
CA ASN A 63 4.27 17.25 -3.82
C ASN A 63 3.74 17.32 -5.26
N HIS A 64 3.43 16.17 -5.86
CA HIS A 64 2.97 16.05 -7.24
C HIS A 64 1.45 16.23 -7.38
N ALA A 65 0.71 16.39 -6.28
CA ALA A 65 -0.75 16.47 -6.28
C ALA A 65 -1.27 17.48 -5.24
N PRO A 66 -0.97 18.78 -5.41
CA PRO A 66 -1.45 19.81 -4.51
C PRO A 66 -2.98 19.89 -4.54
N GLY A 67 -3.61 19.96 -3.36
CA GLY A 67 -5.06 20.02 -3.21
C GLY A 67 -5.78 18.69 -3.45
N TRP A 68 -5.06 17.57 -3.54
CA TRP A 68 -5.67 16.26 -3.61
C TRP A 68 -6.39 15.91 -2.30
N ASN A 69 -7.62 15.41 -2.43
CA ASN A 69 -8.46 15.03 -1.31
C ASN A 69 -8.71 13.53 -1.34
N GLU A 70 -7.96 12.78 -0.54
CA GLU A 70 -8.02 11.32 -0.46
C GLU A 70 -9.43 10.81 -0.12
N LEU A 71 -10.20 11.58 0.65
CA LEU A 71 -11.55 11.19 1.08
C LEU A 71 -12.60 11.29 -0.05
N LEU A 72 -12.28 12.02 -1.12
CA LEU A 72 -13.14 12.16 -2.31
C LEU A 72 -12.52 11.54 -3.56
N ALA A 73 -11.27 11.08 -3.47
CA ALA A 73 -10.57 10.46 -4.57
C ALA A 73 -11.22 9.11 -4.91
N SER A 74 -11.30 8.84 -6.21
CA SER A 74 -11.63 7.49 -6.67
C SER A 74 -10.48 6.52 -6.37
N GLU A 75 -10.75 5.22 -6.29
CA GLU A 75 -9.72 4.20 -6.05
C GLU A 75 -8.58 4.30 -7.08
N SER A 76 -8.92 4.45 -8.36
CA SER A 76 -7.92 4.62 -9.43
C SER A 76 -7.11 5.92 -9.31
N GLU A 77 -7.71 6.99 -8.79
CA GLU A 77 -6.96 8.23 -8.55
C GLU A 77 -5.96 8.06 -7.41
N ALA A 78 -6.37 7.39 -6.33
CA ALA A 78 -5.49 7.07 -5.21
C ALA A 78 -4.30 6.19 -5.64
N ASP A 79 -4.53 5.18 -6.47
CA ASP A 79 -3.47 4.33 -7.00
C ASP A 79 -2.47 5.14 -7.85
N ILE A 80 -2.97 6.02 -8.74
CA ILE A 80 -2.10 6.88 -9.57
C ILE A 80 -1.27 7.83 -8.70
N LYS A 81 -1.82 8.34 -7.60
CA LYS A 81 -1.08 9.22 -6.68
C LYS A 81 -0.06 8.45 -5.85
N ALA A 82 -0.39 7.24 -5.41
CA ALA A 82 0.53 6.37 -4.70
C ALA A 82 1.73 5.98 -5.59
N ASP A 83 1.48 5.62 -6.84
CA ASP A 83 2.53 5.25 -7.80
C ASP A 83 3.46 6.41 -8.15
N LYS A 84 2.94 7.65 -8.12
CA LYS A 84 3.71 8.88 -8.37
C LYS A 84 4.39 9.42 -7.12
N ALA A 85 4.25 8.77 -5.97
CA ALA A 85 4.94 9.17 -4.76
C ALA A 85 6.45 8.90 -4.90
N GLU A 86 7.25 9.97 -4.82
CA GLU A 86 8.70 9.87 -4.91
C GLU A 86 9.30 9.69 -3.50
N GLY A 87 10.32 8.82 -3.40
CA GLY A 87 11.09 8.60 -2.17
C GLY A 87 11.07 7.16 -1.68
N THR A 88 11.84 6.90 -0.63
CA THR A 88 11.82 5.63 0.07
C THR A 88 10.60 5.54 1.00
N PRO A 89 10.11 4.33 1.34
CA PRO A 89 8.99 4.17 2.27
C PRO A 89 9.20 4.89 3.62
N ALA A 90 10.44 4.98 4.08
CA ALA A 90 10.79 5.67 5.31
C ALA A 90 10.64 7.20 5.21
N GLU A 91 10.94 7.79 4.05
CA GLU A 91 10.78 9.23 3.80
C GLU A 91 9.31 9.61 3.67
N LEU A 92 8.52 8.77 2.97
CA LEU A 92 7.07 8.95 2.84
C LEU A 92 6.36 8.86 4.19
N GLN A 93 6.82 7.97 5.08
CA GLN A 93 6.29 7.88 6.44
C GLN A 93 6.63 9.13 7.26
N ARG A 94 7.88 9.64 7.14
CA ARG A 94 8.29 10.86 7.86
C ARG A 94 7.49 12.07 7.41
N SER A 95 7.33 12.29 6.11
CA SER A 95 6.55 13.42 5.59
C SER A 95 5.09 13.36 6.05
N THR A 96 4.49 12.17 6.09
CA THR A 96 3.15 11.95 6.63
C THR A 96 3.04 12.31 8.11
N VAL A 97 3.97 11.82 8.95
CA VAL A 97 3.96 12.11 10.39
C VAL A 97 4.15 13.60 10.65
N ASP A 98 5.05 14.26 9.91
CA ASP A 98 5.31 15.68 10.06
C ASP A 98 4.09 16.53 9.63
N PHE A 99 3.41 16.13 8.54
CA PHE A 99 2.16 16.76 8.10
C PHE A 99 1.05 16.64 9.16
N LEU A 100 0.86 15.46 9.74
CA LEU A 100 -0.15 15.23 10.79
C LEU A 100 0.13 16.06 12.05
N LYS A 101 1.39 16.16 12.47
CA LYS A 101 1.80 17.02 13.59
C LYS A 101 1.54 18.49 13.32
N ALA A 102 1.84 18.96 12.11
CA ALA A 102 1.58 20.35 11.72
C ALA A 102 0.07 20.66 11.74
N LYS A 103 -0.75 19.74 11.22
CA LYS A 103 -2.21 19.85 11.24
C LYS A 103 -2.78 19.88 12.66
N GLU A 104 -2.30 19.02 13.56
CA GLU A 104 -2.74 19.01 14.96
C GLU A 104 -2.40 20.31 15.67
N LYS A 105 -1.21 20.87 15.41
CA LYS A 105 -0.79 22.15 16.00
C LYS A 105 -1.65 23.32 15.51
N GLY A 106 -1.91 23.40 14.20
CA GLY A 106 -2.77 24.45 13.63
C GLY A 106 -4.20 24.46 14.17
N ASN A 107 -4.73 23.29 14.57
CA ASN A 107 -6.06 23.17 15.19
C ASN A 107 -6.08 23.48 16.69
N LYS A 108 -4.92 23.53 17.37
CA LYS A 108 -4.82 23.92 18.79
C LYS A 108 -4.72 25.43 18.99
N ASP A 109 -4.30 26.15 17.96
CA ASP A 109 -4.07 27.60 18.00
C ASP A 109 -5.30 28.43 17.56
N THR A 110 -6.43 27.77 17.24
CA THR A 110 -7.74 28.34 16.88
C THR A 110 -8.79 28.01 17.92
#